data_AF-A0A2G4JMI7-F1
#
_entry.id   AF-A0A2G4JMI7-F1
#
_cell.length_a   1.000
_cell.length_b   1.000
_cell.length_c   1.000
_cell.angle_alpha   90.00
_cell.angle_beta   90.00
_cell.angle_gamma   90.00
#
_symmetry.space_group_name_H-M   'P 1'
#
loop_
_entity.id
_entity.type
_entity.pdbx_description
1 polymer ?
#
loop_
_entity_poly.entity_id
_entity_poly.type
_entity_poly.pdbx_seq_one_letter_code
_entity_poly.pdbx_strand_id
1 'polypeptide(L)'
;MFDLKRLSTAAIPAALAKAERYRLLNEPEEAQSICEDVLQADPANADAVRTLILALTDSFPHQDGKTVRRAQDLVAKLPSEYERAYVGGLVAERRARALLGKGGPGRTLPAGDWLREAMKAFERAESVKPADNDDALLRWNACARLFQKHPELMMVDDERTAPVMLE
;
A
#
# COMPACT_ATOMS: atom_id res chain seq x y z
N MET A 1 18.36 -24.81 9.79
CA MET A 1 18.42 -23.33 9.82
C MET A 1 19.56 -22.94 8.91
N PHE A 2 19.35 -22.00 7.99
CA PHE A 2 20.40 -21.53 7.08
C PHE A 2 20.90 -20.17 7.55
N ASP A 3 22.20 -19.95 7.48
CA ASP A 3 22.81 -18.65 7.72
C ASP A 3 22.83 -17.85 6.41
N LEU A 4 22.13 -16.71 6.40
CA LEU A 4 22.09 -15.85 5.23
C LEU A 4 23.44 -15.18 5.01
N LYS A 5 23.86 -15.13 3.74
CA LYS A 5 25.08 -14.42 3.32
C LYS A 5 24.81 -12.93 3.38
N ARG A 6 25.76 -12.15 3.90
CA ARG A 6 25.60 -10.70 4.04
C ARG A 6 25.82 -9.99 2.71
N LEU A 7 24.92 -9.09 2.37
CA LEU A 7 25.09 -8.15 1.28
C LEU A 7 26.18 -7.13 1.62
N SER A 8 27.08 -6.86 0.68
CA SER A 8 28.03 -5.75 0.81
C SER A 8 27.30 -4.41 0.63
N THR A 9 27.62 -3.41 1.46
CA THR A 9 27.02 -2.07 1.35
C THR A 9 27.26 -1.42 -0.01
N ALA A 10 28.40 -1.71 -0.65
CA ALA A 10 28.72 -1.24 -2.00
C ALA A 10 27.78 -1.82 -3.09
N ALA A 11 27.11 -2.95 -2.81
CA ALA A 11 26.19 -3.59 -3.74
C ALA A 11 24.73 -3.08 -3.62
N ILE A 12 24.42 -2.28 -2.59
CA ILE A 12 23.06 -1.80 -2.31
C ILE A 12 22.40 -1.11 -3.52
N PRO A 13 23.05 -0.16 -4.23
CA PRO A 13 22.41 0.51 -5.37
C PRO A 13 22.00 -0.47 -6.48
N ALA A 14 22.84 -1.46 -6.78
CA ALA A 14 22.55 -2.48 -7.78
C ALA A 14 21.43 -3.43 -7.32
N ALA A 15 21.40 -3.76 -6.03
CA ALA A 15 20.36 -4.59 -5.43
C ALA A 15 18.99 -3.91 -5.51
N LEU A 16 18.88 -2.63 -5.15
CA LEU A 16 17.63 -1.86 -5.22
C LEU A 16 17.11 -1.75 -6.65
N ALA A 17 17.98 -1.47 -7.63
CA ALA A 17 17.60 -1.46 -9.04
C ALA A 17 17.08 -2.83 -9.50
N LYS A 18 17.61 -3.93 -8.96
CA LYS A 18 17.14 -5.29 -9.25
C LYS A 18 15.78 -5.55 -8.62
N ALA A 19 15.56 -5.13 -7.37
CA ALA A 19 14.28 -5.24 -6.69
C ALA A 19 13.17 -4.50 -7.43
N GLU A 20 13.43 -3.29 -7.93
CA GLU A 20 12.48 -2.55 -8.77
C GLU A 20 12.12 -3.33 -10.05
N ARG A 21 13.12 -3.88 -10.74
CA ARG A 21 12.88 -4.70 -11.95
C ARG A 21 12.03 -5.93 -11.66
N TYR A 22 12.29 -6.64 -10.56
CA TYR A 22 11.48 -7.80 -10.18
C TYR A 22 10.02 -7.43 -9.92
N ARG A 23 9.76 -6.27 -9.32
CA ARG A 23 8.38 -5.77 -9.18
C ARG A 23 7.71 -5.53 -10.54
N LEU A 24 8.44 -4.96 -11.51
CA LEU A 24 7.93 -4.74 -12.87
C LEU A 24 7.70 -6.06 -13.64
N LEU A 25 8.41 -7.14 -13.28
CA LEU A 25 8.21 -8.49 -13.79
C LEU A 25 7.10 -9.27 -13.04
N ASN A 26 6.42 -8.62 -12.08
CA ASN A 26 5.42 -9.24 -11.22
C ASN A 26 5.99 -10.40 -10.36
N GLU A 27 7.23 -10.25 -9.91
CA GLU A 27 7.94 -11.16 -8.99
C GLU A 27 8.17 -10.48 -7.63
N PRO A 28 7.09 -10.21 -6.86
CA PRO A 28 7.20 -9.42 -5.63
C PRO A 28 7.97 -10.13 -4.51
N GLU A 29 8.00 -11.46 -4.47
CA GLU A 29 8.73 -12.22 -3.45
C GLU A 29 10.26 -12.04 -3.58
N GLU A 30 10.78 -12.04 -4.81
CA GLU A 30 12.19 -11.73 -5.08
C GLU A 30 12.55 -10.30 -4.70
N ALA A 31 11.67 -9.34 -5.00
CA ALA A 31 11.85 -7.96 -4.58
C ALA A 31 11.85 -7.79 -3.05
N GLN A 32 10.96 -8.49 -2.34
CA GLN A 32 10.92 -8.49 -0.88
C GLN A 32 12.23 -9.04 -0.29
N SER A 33 12.66 -10.21 -0.77
CA SER A 33 13.89 -10.89 -0.35
C SER A 33 15.11 -9.96 -0.46
N ILE A 34 15.28 -9.30 -1.61
CA ILE A 34 16.37 -8.34 -1.82
C ILE A 34 16.28 -7.15 -0.86
N CYS A 35 15.08 -6.60 -0.63
CA CYS A 35 14.94 -5.46 0.28
C CYS A 35 15.26 -5.85 1.73
N GLU A 36 14.97 -7.09 2.14
CA GLU A 36 15.35 -7.61 3.45
C GLU A 36 16.88 -7.71 3.60
N ASP A 37 17.58 -8.20 2.59
CA ASP A 37 19.06 -8.24 2.56
C ASP A 37 19.66 -6.82 2.62
N VAL A 38 19.08 -5.86 1.89
CA VAL A 38 19.51 -4.45 1.94
C VAL A 38 19.29 -3.88 3.34
N LEU A 39 18.12 -4.09 3.96
CA LEU A 39 17.82 -3.58 5.30
C LEU A 39 18.64 -4.27 6.40
N GLN A 40 19.12 -5.49 6.17
CA GLN A 40 20.08 -6.12 7.06
C GLN A 40 21.46 -5.46 6.98
N ALA A 41 21.89 -5.03 5.79
CA ALA A 41 23.15 -4.33 5.58
C ALA A 41 23.10 -2.85 5.98
N ASP A 42 21.96 -2.18 5.74
CA ASP A 42 21.69 -0.78 6.02
C ASP A 42 20.24 -0.61 6.52
N PRO A 43 20.01 -0.70 7.85
CA PRO A 43 18.67 -0.62 8.43
C PRO A 43 17.95 0.73 8.25
N ALA A 44 18.70 1.79 7.92
CA ALA A 44 18.17 3.15 7.75
C ALA A 44 17.84 3.48 6.28
N ASN A 45 17.98 2.50 5.37
CA ASN A 45 17.78 2.72 3.94
C ASN A 45 16.30 2.96 3.58
N ALA A 46 15.92 4.23 3.42
CA ALA A 46 14.54 4.62 3.14
C ALA A 46 14.01 4.06 1.80
N ASP A 47 14.87 3.93 0.79
CA ASP A 47 14.48 3.39 -0.51
C ASP A 47 14.19 1.87 -0.45
N ALA A 48 14.96 1.12 0.34
CA ALA A 48 14.66 -0.27 0.63
C ALA A 48 13.34 -0.43 1.40
N VAL A 49 13.08 0.42 2.40
CA VAL A 49 11.79 0.43 3.11
C VAL A 49 10.63 0.71 2.15
N ARG A 50 10.74 1.75 1.31
CA ARG A 50 9.70 2.09 0.33
C ARG A 50 9.46 0.95 -0.64
N THR A 51 10.53 0.39 -1.21
CA THR A 51 10.45 -0.69 -2.19
C THR A 51 9.85 -1.95 -1.59
N LEU A 52 10.22 -2.29 -0.34
CA LEU A 52 9.64 -3.39 0.41
C LEU A 52 8.13 -3.21 0.64
N ILE A 53 7.68 -2.01 1.04
CA ILE A 53 6.24 -1.72 1.19
C ILE A 53 5.52 -1.97 -0.12
N LEU A 54 6.05 -1.44 -1.23
CA LEU A 54 5.42 -1.60 -2.52
C LEU A 54 5.38 -3.07 -2.96
N ALA A 55 6.47 -3.83 -2.78
CA ALA A 55 6.50 -5.27 -3.07
C ALA A 55 5.51 -6.08 -2.21
N LEU A 56 5.36 -5.74 -0.91
CA LEU A 56 4.36 -6.37 -0.05
C LEU A 56 2.93 -6.12 -0.55
N THR A 57 2.64 -4.88 -0.99
CA THR A 57 1.31 -4.53 -1.51
C THR A 57 1.02 -5.16 -2.88
N ASP A 58 2.05 -5.43 -3.69
CA ASP A 58 1.91 -6.16 -4.96
C ASP A 58 1.39 -7.61 -4.72
N SER A 59 1.69 -8.21 -3.54
CA SER A 59 1.22 -9.54 -3.16
C SER A 59 -0.18 -9.58 -2.51
N PHE A 60 -0.84 -8.44 -2.24
CA PHE A 60 -2.15 -8.41 -1.56
C PHE A 60 -3.26 -9.25 -2.21
N PRO A 61 -3.34 -9.41 -3.55
CA PRO A 61 -4.31 -10.30 -4.17
C PRO A 61 -4.18 -11.77 -3.73
N HIS A 62 -2.98 -12.21 -3.30
CA HIS A 62 -2.68 -13.60 -2.99
C HIS A 62 -2.42 -13.87 -1.50
N GLN A 63 -2.21 -12.82 -0.70
CA GLN A 63 -1.76 -12.93 0.69
C GLN A 63 -2.87 -12.62 1.73
N ASP A 64 -2.56 -12.90 3.00
CA ASP A 64 -3.45 -12.74 4.14
C ASP A 64 -3.39 -11.32 4.77
N GLY A 65 -4.05 -11.13 5.92
CA GLY A 65 -4.06 -9.85 6.64
C GLY A 65 -2.72 -9.46 7.29
N LYS A 66 -1.77 -10.39 7.48
CA LYS A 66 -0.49 -10.11 8.14
C LYS A 66 0.40 -9.24 7.26
N THR A 67 0.41 -9.49 5.95
CA THR A 67 1.15 -8.69 4.97
C THR A 67 0.70 -7.23 4.97
N VAL A 68 -0.60 -6.97 5.16
CA VAL A 68 -1.15 -5.61 5.26
C VAL A 68 -0.60 -4.89 6.49
N ARG A 69 -0.65 -5.53 7.66
CA ARG A 69 -0.12 -4.96 8.90
C ARG A 69 1.38 -4.67 8.79
N ARG A 70 2.15 -5.61 8.23
CA ARG A 70 3.59 -5.43 7.99
C ARG A 70 3.87 -4.20 7.13
N ALA A 71 3.09 -3.98 6.06
CA ALA A 71 3.23 -2.80 5.22
C ALA A 71 2.93 -1.51 6.00
N GLN A 72 1.89 -1.48 6.83
CA GLN A 72 1.56 -0.32 7.68
C GLN A 72 2.66 -0.01 8.71
N ASP A 73 3.21 -1.04 9.36
CA ASP A 73 4.31 -0.87 10.33
C ASP A 73 5.57 -0.29 9.67
N LEU A 74 5.84 -0.67 8.40
CA LEU A 74 6.95 -0.11 7.62
C LEU A 74 6.70 1.33 7.17
N VAL A 75 5.44 1.70 6.85
CA VAL A 75 5.09 3.10 6.51
C VAL A 75 5.51 4.04 7.63
N ALA A 76 5.31 3.66 8.90
CA ALA A 76 5.71 4.49 10.04
C ALA A 76 7.23 4.81 10.09
N LYS A 77 8.06 4.03 9.39
CA LYS A 77 9.52 4.21 9.33
C LYS A 77 9.98 5.16 8.21
N LEU A 78 9.09 5.60 7.32
CA LEU A 78 9.46 6.53 6.26
C LEU A 78 9.78 7.92 6.84
N PRO A 79 10.81 8.61 6.30
CA PRO A 79 11.40 9.76 6.97
C PRO A 79 10.50 11.00 6.94
N SER A 80 9.86 11.30 5.81
CA SER A 80 9.02 12.50 5.68
C SER A 80 7.55 12.23 5.98
N GLU A 81 6.83 13.27 6.43
CA GLU A 81 5.38 13.20 6.59
C GLU A 81 4.67 12.94 5.25
N TYR A 82 5.14 13.58 4.17
CA TYR A 82 4.64 13.35 2.82
C TYR A 82 4.69 11.87 2.45
N GLU A 83 5.85 11.21 2.62
CA GLU A 83 5.99 9.81 2.25
C GLU A 83 5.12 8.89 3.11
N ARG A 84 5.02 9.17 4.41
CA ARG A 84 4.14 8.39 5.30
C ARG A 84 2.68 8.47 4.84
N ALA A 85 2.21 9.67 4.53
CA ALA A 85 0.86 9.90 4.04
C ALA A 85 0.64 9.26 2.65
N TYR A 86 1.54 9.54 1.70
CA TYR A 86 1.42 9.07 0.32
C TYR A 86 1.53 7.55 0.22
N VAL A 87 2.57 6.95 0.80
CA VAL A 87 2.76 5.49 0.76
C VAL A 87 1.71 4.77 1.60
N GLY A 88 1.29 5.35 2.73
CA GLY A 88 0.14 4.87 3.51
C GLY A 88 -1.14 4.82 2.68
N GLY A 89 -1.40 5.87 1.89
CA GLY A 89 -2.50 5.90 0.93
C GLY A 89 -2.40 4.81 -0.13
N LEU A 90 -1.19 4.54 -0.67
CA LEU A 90 -0.97 3.44 -1.63
C LEU A 90 -1.27 2.07 -1.02
N VAL A 91 -0.88 1.83 0.24
CA VAL A 91 -1.19 0.59 0.95
C VAL A 91 -2.71 0.40 1.06
N ALA A 92 -3.42 1.45 1.48
CA ALA A 92 -4.87 1.43 1.61
C ALA A 92 -5.58 1.23 0.25
N GLU A 93 -5.18 1.97 -0.78
CA GLU A 93 -5.73 1.86 -2.14
C GLU A 93 -5.56 0.43 -2.69
N ARG A 94 -4.34 -0.12 -2.59
CA ARG A 94 -4.03 -1.47 -3.08
C ARG A 94 -4.78 -2.54 -2.30
N ARG A 95 -5.03 -2.33 -1.00
CA ARG A 95 -5.84 -3.23 -0.19
C ARG A 95 -7.32 -3.22 -0.64
N ALA A 96 -7.89 -2.04 -0.86
CA ALA A 96 -9.25 -1.92 -1.40
C ALA A 96 -9.38 -2.66 -2.74
N ARG A 97 -8.43 -2.44 -3.67
CA ARG A 97 -8.40 -3.12 -4.98
C ARG A 97 -8.27 -4.64 -4.86
N ALA A 98 -7.43 -5.15 -3.96
CA ALA A 98 -7.29 -6.59 -3.73
C ALA A 98 -8.58 -7.23 -3.18
N LEU A 99 -9.32 -6.52 -2.32
CA LEU A 99 -10.63 -6.98 -1.83
C LEU A 99 -11.66 -7.05 -2.96
N LEU A 100 -11.69 -6.04 -3.83
CA LEU A 100 -12.55 -6.03 -5.02
C LEU A 100 -12.20 -7.16 -6.00
N GLY A 101 -10.92 -7.39 -6.25
CA GLY A 101 -10.45 -8.41 -7.19
C GLY A 101 -10.75 -9.85 -6.78
N LYS A 102 -10.74 -10.15 -5.46
CA LYS A 102 -11.14 -11.47 -4.94
C LYS A 102 -12.64 -11.75 -5.10
N GLY A 103 -13.46 -10.69 -5.13
CA GLY A 103 -14.92 -10.80 -5.14
C GLY A 103 -15.50 -11.50 -3.90
N GLY A 104 -16.78 -11.81 -3.98
CA GLY A 104 -17.52 -12.55 -2.94
C GLY A 104 -18.27 -11.68 -1.93
N PRO A 105 -19.22 -12.27 -1.18
CA PRO A 105 -20.08 -11.54 -0.25
C PRO A 105 -19.29 -10.84 0.86
N GLY A 106 -19.73 -9.64 1.27
CA GLY A 106 -19.18 -8.92 2.42
C GLY A 106 -17.81 -8.27 2.20
N ARG A 107 -17.33 -8.16 0.95
CA ARG A 107 -16.05 -7.49 0.63
C ARG A 107 -16.18 -6.02 0.24
N THR A 108 -17.37 -5.61 -0.19
CA THR A 108 -17.67 -4.25 -0.63
C THR A 108 -17.47 -3.21 0.47
N LEU A 109 -18.03 -3.43 1.66
CA LEU A 109 -17.91 -2.48 2.77
C LEU A 109 -16.45 -2.29 3.21
N PRO A 110 -15.67 -3.36 3.50
CA PRO A 110 -14.25 -3.18 3.82
C PRO A 110 -13.46 -2.53 2.68
N ALA A 111 -13.78 -2.81 1.41
CA ALA A 111 -13.12 -2.18 0.29
C ALA A 111 -13.40 -0.66 0.24
N GLY A 112 -14.64 -0.25 0.50
CA GLY A 112 -15.03 1.15 0.63
C GLY A 112 -14.32 1.85 1.78
N ASP A 113 -14.20 1.20 2.94
CA ASP A 113 -13.46 1.74 4.10
C ASP A 113 -11.99 1.99 3.77
N TRP A 114 -11.31 1.00 3.20
CA TRP A 114 -9.92 1.14 2.77
C TRP A 114 -9.74 2.24 1.72
N LEU A 115 -10.70 2.39 0.81
CA LEU A 115 -10.63 3.41 -0.23
C LEU A 115 -10.83 4.82 0.35
N ARG A 116 -11.72 4.99 1.34
CA ARG A 116 -11.88 6.25 2.09
C ARG A 116 -10.61 6.61 2.87
N GLU A 117 -9.99 5.62 3.52
CA GLU A 117 -8.70 5.83 4.21
C GLU A 117 -7.58 6.22 3.24
N ALA A 118 -7.56 5.62 2.03
CA ALA A 118 -6.63 6.03 0.99
C ALA A 118 -6.82 7.50 0.59
N MET A 119 -8.06 7.94 0.37
CA MET A 119 -8.37 9.34 0.01
C MET A 119 -7.95 10.33 1.09
N LYS A 120 -8.27 10.06 2.37
CA LYS A 120 -7.81 10.89 3.51
C LYS A 120 -6.28 10.99 3.56
N ALA A 121 -5.60 9.88 3.31
CA ALA A 121 -4.14 9.85 3.30
C ALA A 121 -3.56 10.67 2.14
N PHE A 122 -4.17 10.62 0.95
CA PHE A 122 -3.74 11.43 -0.19
C PHE A 122 -4.04 12.92 0.00
N GLU A 123 -5.17 13.29 0.61
CA GLU A 123 -5.46 14.68 1.00
C GLU A 123 -4.40 15.20 1.98
N ARG A 124 -3.99 14.38 2.95
CA ARG A 124 -2.90 14.73 3.86
C ARG A 124 -1.56 14.83 3.14
N ALA A 125 -1.26 13.94 2.20
CA ALA A 125 -0.04 14.02 1.41
C ALA A 125 -0.02 15.29 0.54
N GLU A 126 -1.15 15.66 -0.05
CA GLU A 126 -1.30 16.89 -0.83
C GLU A 126 -1.04 18.14 0.02
N SER A 127 -1.48 18.18 1.28
CA SER A 127 -1.29 19.36 2.13
C SER A 127 0.16 19.60 2.57
N VAL A 128 1.02 18.58 2.49
CA VAL A 128 2.45 18.63 2.85
C VAL A 128 3.39 18.32 1.68
N LYS A 129 2.88 18.33 0.44
CA LYS A 129 3.64 17.92 -0.75
C LYS A 129 4.83 18.84 -1.02
N PRO A 130 5.94 18.29 -1.59
CA PRO A 130 6.95 19.11 -2.24
C PRO A 130 6.34 19.98 -3.36
N ALA A 131 7.01 21.07 -3.70
CA ALA A 131 6.65 21.86 -4.87
C ALA A 131 6.62 20.97 -6.13
N ASP A 132 5.63 21.21 -6.98
CA ASP A 132 5.43 20.52 -8.27
C ASP A 132 5.23 18.98 -8.17
N ASN A 133 4.77 18.47 -7.01
CA ASN A 133 4.46 17.04 -6.83
C ASN A 133 2.94 16.76 -6.76
N ASP A 134 2.32 16.46 -7.89
CA ASP A 134 0.88 16.16 -7.97
C ASP A 134 0.53 14.66 -7.85
N ASP A 135 1.47 13.81 -7.43
CA ASP A 135 1.24 12.37 -7.33
C ASP A 135 0.06 12.02 -6.41
N ALA A 136 -0.03 12.70 -5.25
CA ALA A 136 -1.13 12.50 -4.31
C ALA A 136 -2.50 12.85 -4.94
N LEU A 137 -2.57 13.95 -5.71
CA LEU A 137 -3.77 14.39 -6.41
C LEU A 137 -4.18 13.36 -7.49
N LEU A 138 -3.22 12.84 -8.26
CA LEU A 138 -3.47 11.79 -9.25
C LEU A 138 -4.05 10.53 -8.61
N ARG A 139 -3.52 10.15 -7.45
CA ARG A 139 -3.99 8.99 -6.68
C ARG A 139 -5.36 9.19 -6.06
N TRP A 140 -5.63 10.36 -5.49
CA TRP A 140 -6.95 10.73 -5.00
C TRP A 140 -7.99 10.65 -6.13
N ASN A 141 -7.68 11.24 -7.29
CA ASN A 141 -8.56 11.18 -8.47
C ASN A 141 -8.83 9.75 -8.95
N ALA A 142 -7.84 8.86 -8.87
CA ALA A 142 -8.03 7.45 -9.18
C ALA A 142 -9.00 6.76 -8.20
N CYS A 143 -8.95 7.11 -6.91
CA CYS A 143 -9.88 6.62 -5.90
C CYS A 143 -11.30 7.15 -6.14
N ALA A 144 -11.45 8.45 -6.42
CA ALA A 144 -12.74 9.07 -6.73
C ALA A 144 -13.42 8.42 -7.94
N ARG A 145 -12.66 8.19 -9.03
CA ARG A 145 -13.17 7.45 -10.21
C ARG A 145 -13.57 6.03 -9.88
N LEU A 146 -12.88 5.38 -8.92
CA LEU A 146 -13.24 4.04 -8.48
C LEU A 146 -14.59 4.03 -7.73
N PHE A 147 -14.85 5.02 -6.86
CA PHE A 147 -16.18 5.21 -6.24
C PHE A 147 -17.27 5.49 -7.27
N GLN A 148 -17.00 6.34 -8.27
CA GLN A 148 -17.96 6.62 -9.34
C GLN A 148 -18.31 5.37 -10.15
N LYS A 149 -17.32 4.50 -10.39
CA LYS A 149 -17.52 3.22 -11.09
C LYS A 149 -18.25 2.18 -10.23
N HIS A 150 -18.08 2.24 -8.91
CA HIS A 150 -18.62 1.29 -7.94
C HIS A 150 -19.35 2.02 -6.79
N PRO A 151 -20.56 2.59 -7.05
CA PRO A 151 -21.28 3.35 -6.04
C PRO A 151 -21.61 2.56 -4.78
N GLU A 152 -21.70 1.23 -4.87
CA GLU A 152 -21.89 0.31 -3.74
C GLU A 152 -20.79 0.40 -2.67
N LEU A 153 -19.60 0.91 -3.02
CA LEU A 153 -18.50 1.14 -2.08
C LEU A 153 -18.75 2.34 -1.16
N MET A 154 -19.67 3.24 -1.53
CA MET A 154 -20.00 4.41 -0.71
C MET A 154 -20.92 4.07 0.46
N MET A 155 -21.53 2.88 0.47
CA MET A 155 -22.35 2.42 1.58
C MET A 155 -21.53 2.36 2.87
N VAL A 156 -22.15 2.81 3.96
CA VAL A 156 -21.62 2.74 5.33
C VAL A 156 -22.57 1.89 6.18
N ASP A 157 -22.03 1.19 7.19
CA ASP A 157 -22.81 0.24 8.00
C ASP A 157 -24.04 0.87 8.71
N ASP A 158 -23.99 2.18 9.00
CA ASP A 158 -25.10 2.94 9.61
C ASP A 158 -26.38 2.97 8.76
N GLU A 159 -26.30 2.79 7.44
CA GLU A 159 -27.47 2.78 6.55
C GLU A 159 -28.31 1.49 6.64
N ARG A 160 -27.88 0.49 7.42
CA ARG A 160 -28.61 -0.80 7.61
C ARG A 160 -29.20 -1.00 9.00
N THR A 161 -28.87 -0.17 9.98
CA THR A 161 -29.47 -0.25 11.34
C THR A 161 -30.73 0.58 11.50
N ALA A 162 -31.16 1.31 10.46
CA ALA A 162 -32.50 1.87 10.42
C ALA A 162 -33.50 0.70 10.56
N PRO A 163 -34.30 0.64 11.64
CA PRO A 163 -35.30 -0.40 11.76
C PRO A 163 -36.20 -0.31 10.53
N VAL A 164 -36.40 -1.44 9.87
CA VAL A 164 -37.48 -1.57 8.88
C VAL A 164 -38.76 -1.28 9.66
N MET A 165 -39.31 -0.09 9.48
CA MET A 165 -40.65 0.24 9.95
C MET A 165 -41.60 -0.66 9.14
N LEU A 166 -41.98 -1.80 9.73
CA LEU A 166 -43.08 -2.60 9.23
C LEU A 166 -44.36 -1.80 9.51
N GLU A 167 -44.98 -1.27 8.46
CA GLU A 167 -46.41 -0.92 8.45
C GLU A 167 -47.27 -2.16 8.24
#